data_AF-A0A9X5H7G0-F1
#
_entry.id   AF-A0A9X5H7G0-F1
#
_cell.length_a   1.000
_cell.length_b   1.000
_cell.length_c   1.000
_cell.angle_alpha   90.00
_cell.angle_beta   90.00
_cell.angle_gamma   90.00
#
_symmetry.space_group_name_H-M   'P 1'
#
loop_
_entity.id
_entity.type
_entity.pdbx_description
1 polymer ?
#
loop_
_entity_poly.entity_id
_entity_poly.type
_entity_poly.pdbx_seq_one_letter_code
_entity_poly.pdbx_strand_id
1 'polypeptide(L)' 'MEAVKEKLIGAINLMSLEDATSLWEYVINSHTFRTSLKSVKEVEPTDEELRILDAYENGDDAYQPYISHENLKKELGL' A
#
# COMPACT_ATOMS: atom_id res chain seq x y z
N MET A 1 16.39 11.97 2.51
CA MET A 1 15.31 11.13 1.96
C MET A 1 14.62 10.34 3.08
N GLU A 2 15.37 9.72 3.99
CA GLU A 2 14.83 8.99 5.15
C GLU A 2 13.94 9.83 6.06
N ALA A 3 14.32 11.07 6.37
CA ALA A 3 13.49 11.96 7.21
C ALA A 3 12.09 12.24 6.63
N VAL A 4 11.92 12.17 5.30
CA VAL A 4 10.60 12.34 4.67
C VAL A 4 9.79 11.05 4.78
N LYS A 5 10.43 9.89 4.55
CA LYS A 5 9.82 8.58 4.69
C LYS A 5 9.33 8.31 6.12
N GLU A 6 10.16 8.57 7.12
CA GLU A 6 9.81 8.38 8.54
C GLU A 6 8.63 9.26 8.97
N LYS A 7 8.57 10.50 8.47
CA LYS A 7 7.45 11.41 8.72
C LYS A 7 6.15 10.92 8.07
N LEU A 8 6.22 10.38 6.86
CA LEU A 8 5.06 9.80 6.18
C LEU A 8 4.54 8.55 6.91
N ILE A 9 5.44 7.64 7.32
CA ILE A 9 5.06 6.44 8.08
C ILE A 9 4.45 6.84 9.43
N GLY A 10 5.04 7.80 10.14
CA GLY A 10 4.49 8.32 11.38
C GLY A 10 3.11 8.95 11.20
N ALA A 11 2.90 9.71 10.13
CA ALA A 11 1.60 10.29 9.80
C ALA A 11 0.56 9.22 9.48
N ILE A 12 0.92 8.20 8.68
CA ILE A 12 0.04 7.07 8.33
C ILE A 12 -0.36 6.28 9.58
N ASN A 13 0.58 6.02 10.50
CA ASN A 13 0.30 5.27 11.74
C ASN A 13 -0.62 6.00 12.71
N LEU A 14 -0.64 7.34 12.69
CA LEU A 14 -1.49 8.16 13.55
C LEU A 14 -2.82 8.54 12.88
N MET A 15 -2.98 8.21 11.60
CA MET A 15 -4.09 8.67 10.79
C MET A 15 -5.39 7.96 11.20
N SER A 16 -6.44 8.74 11.44
CA SER A 16 -7.78 8.16 11.53
C SER A 16 -8.28 7.74 10.14
N LEU A 17 -9.35 6.93 10.09
CA LEU A 17 -9.97 6.55 8.81
C LEU A 17 -10.49 7.78 8.04
N GLU A 18 -10.98 8.80 8.75
CA GLU A 18 -11.44 10.06 8.16
C GLU A 18 -10.28 10.86 7.54
N ASP A 19 -9.16 10.95 8.25
CA ASP A 19 -7.95 11.60 7.74
C ASP A 19 -7.38 10.86 6.53
N ALA A 20 -7.38 9.53 6.57
CA ALA A 20 -6.91 8.68 5.47
C ALA A 20 -7.78 8.83 4.22
N THR A 21 -9.09 8.88 4.40
CA THR A 21 -10.05 9.13 3.31
C THR A 21 -9.82 10.51 2.70
N SER A 22 -9.69 11.54 3.54
CA SER A 22 -9.44 12.92 3.09
C SER A 22 -8.11 13.06 2.34
N LEU A 23 -7.06 12.39 2.81
CA LEU A 23 -5.77 12.36 2.13
C LEU A 23 -5.85 11.62 0.79
N TRP A 24 -6.53 10.48 0.74
CA TRP A 24 -6.74 9.71 -0.48
C TRP A 24 -7.48 10.54 -1.54
N GLU A 25 -8.58 11.19 -1.15
CA GLU A 25 -9.30 12.12 -2.02
C GLU A 25 -8.42 13.27 -2.48
N TYR A 26 -7.63 13.86 -1.58
CA TYR A 26 -6.67 14.90 -1.94
C TYR A 26 -5.68 14.40 -2.99
N VAL A 27 -5.06 13.23 -2.81
CA VAL A 27 -4.10 12.65 -3.76
C VAL A 27 -4.73 12.40 -5.12
N ILE A 28 -5.92 11.79 -5.16
CA ILE A 28 -6.69 11.58 -6.40
C ILE A 28 -6.98 12.92 -7.09
N ASN A 29 -7.32 13.97 -6.34
CA ASN A 29 -7.74 15.25 -6.92
C ASN A 29 -6.57 16.15 -7.32
N SER A 30 -5.43 16.08 -6.62
CA SER A 30 -4.34 17.06 -6.73
C SER A 30 -3.11 16.56 -7.50
N HIS A 31 -2.85 15.25 -7.55
CA HIS A 31 -1.59 14.72 -8.10
C HIS A 31 -1.78 13.90 -9.38
N THR A 32 -3.02 13.66 -9.84
CA THR A 32 -3.28 12.95 -11.10
C THR A 32 -3.26 13.89 -12.31
N PHE A 33 -2.11 14.48 -12.62
CA PHE A 33 -1.98 15.42 -13.74
C PHE A 33 -2.04 14.74 -15.13
N ARG A 34 -2.03 13.40 -15.23
CA ARG A 34 -2.01 12.68 -16.53
C ARG A 34 -3.00 11.53 -16.70
N THR A 35 -3.63 11.06 -15.63
CA THR A 35 -4.66 10.01 -15.70
C THR A 35 -5.60 10.25 -14.54
N SER A 36 -6.76 10.84 -14.78
CA SER A 36 -7.79 11.01 -13.75
C SER A 36 -8.09 9.62 -13.19
N LEU A 37 -7.69 9.32 -11.96
CA LEU A 37 -8.08 8.06 -11.31
C LEU A 37 -9.61 7.96 -11.22
N LYS A 38 -10.33 9.08 -11.30
CA LYS A 38 -11.80 9.11 -11.44
C LYS A 38 -12.31 8.55 -12.77
N SER A 39 -11.46 8.51 -13.81
CA SER A 39 -11.78 7.91 -15.11
C SER A 39 -11.38 6.44 -15.22
N VAL A 40 -10.64 5.93 -14.23
CA VAL A 40 -10.37 4.50 -14.13
C VAL A 40 -11.66 3.82 -13.69
N LYS A 41 -12.13 2.85 -14.47
CA LYS A 41 -13.31 2.08 -14.13
C LYS A 41 -13.02 1.28 -12.86
N GLU A 42 -13.80 1.52 -11.82
CA GLU A 42 -13.83 0.64 -10.66
C GLU A 42 -14.43 -0.69 -11.11
N VAL A 43 -13.64 -1.75 -10.99
CA VAL A 43 -14.04 -3.12 -11.35
C VAL A 43 -13.93 -3.97 -10.10
N GLU A 44 -14.94 -4.80 -9.88
CA GLU A 44 -14.88 -5.79 -8.82
C GLU A 44 -13.70 -6.75 -9.09
N PRO A 45 -12.95 -7.14 -8.05
CA PRO A 45 -11.95 -8.18 -8.18
C PRO A 45 -12.58 -9.47 -8.71
N THR A 46 -11.83 -10.17 -9.55
CA THR A 46 -12.19 -11.49 -10.03
C THR A 46 -12.07 -12.54 -8.92
N ASP A 47 -12.76 -13.67 -9.08
CA ASP A 47 -12.67 -14.80 -8.13
C ASP A 47 -11.24 -15.30 -7.94
N GLU A 48 -10.39 -15.19 -8.98
CA GLU A 48 -8.97 -15.56 -8.90
C GLU A 48 -8.19 -14.58 -8.03
N GLU A 49 -8.38 -13.28 -8.23
CA GLU A 49 -7.75 -12.23 -7.41
C GLU A 49 -8.17 -12.34 -5.95
N LEU A 50 -9.46 -12.60 -5.67
CA LEU A 50 -9.96 -12.83 -4.31
C LEU A 50 -9.30 -14.03 -3.64
N ARG A 51 -9.10 -15.15 -4.38
CA ARG A 51 -8.41 -16.33 -3.84
C ARG A 51 -6.94 -16.06 -3.54
N ILE A 52 -6.27 -15.27 -4.38
CA ILE A 52 -4.86 -14.89 -4.16
C ILE A 52 -4.74 -14.02 -2.91
N LEU A 53 -5.64 -13.06 -2.72
CA LEU A 53 -5.69 -12.23 -1.53
C LEU A 53 -5.93 -13.06 -0.27
N ASP A 54 -6.90 -13.97 -0.31
CA ASP A 54 -7.18 -14.89 0.80
C ASP A 54 -5.98 -15.80 1.12
N ALA A 55 -5.30 -16.34 0.11
CA ALA A 55 -4.09 -17.14 0.31
C ALA A 55 -2.95 -16.32 0.97
N TYR A 56 -2.74 -15.09 0.53
CA TYR A 56 -1.78 -14.16 1.14
C TYR A 56 -2.12 -13.86 2.61
N GLU A 57 -3.37 -13.50 2.90
CA GLU A 57 -3.82 -13.16 4.26
C GLU A 57 -3.75 -14.35 5.22
N ASN A 58 -3.98 -15.57 4.73
CA ASN A 58 -3.91 -16.79 5.52
C ASN A 58 -2.50 -17.41 5.60
N GLY A 59 -1.48 -16.74 5.07
CA GLY A 59 -0.09 -17.18 5.26
C GLY A 59 0.36 -18.29 4.31
N ASP A 60 -0.23 -18.42 3.13
CA ASP A 60 0.23 -19.37 2.11
C ASP A 60 1.69 -19.06 1.72
N ASP A 61 2.56 -20.05 1.88
CA ASP A 61 4.01 -19.96 1.63
C ASP A 61 4.35 -19.47 0.22
N ALA A 62 3.50 -19.73 -0.77
CA ALA A 62 3.72 -19.28 -2.15
C ALA A 62 3.54 -17.76 -2.31
N TYR A 63 2.78 -17.13 -1.41
CA TYR A 63 2.47 -15.70 -1.43
C TYR A 63 3.17 -14.91 -0.31
N GLN A 64 3.81 -15.59 0.64
CA GLN A 64 4.58 -14.91 1.68
C GLN A 64 5.90 -14.33 1.15
N PRO A 65 6.35 -13.18 1.68
CA PRO A 65 7.67 -12.66 1.35
C PRO A 65 8.76 -13.66 1.75
N TYR A 66 9.62 -14.04 0.80
CA TYR A 66 10.76 -14.92 1.06
C TYR A 66 11.71 -14.38 2.15
N ILE A 67 11.83 -13.06 2.25
CA ILE A 67 12.63 -12.38 3.26
C ILE A 67 11.84 -11.20 3.83
N SER A 68 11.88 -11.03 5.15
CA SER A 68 11.29 -9.86 5.79
C SER A 68 12.12 -8.60 5.51
N HIS A 69 11.47 -7.43 5.51
CA HIS A 69 12.15 -6.14 5.33
C HIS A 69 13.30 -5.94 6.31
N GLU A 70 13.14 -6.38 7.56
CA GLU A 70 14.17 -6.29 8.61
C GLU A 70 15.35 -7.24 8.35
N ASN A 71 15.10 -8.44 7.84
CA ASN A 71 16.18 -9.36 7.46
C ASN A 71 16.92 -8.85 6.21
N LEU A 72 16.20 -8.26 5.25
CA LEU A 72 16.79 -7.67 4.06
C LEU A 72 17.71 -6.49 4.40
N LYS A 73 17.31 -5.60 5.32
CA LYS A 73 18.19 -4.51 5.80
C LYS A 73 19.50 -5.03 6.39
N LYS A 74 19.42 -6.07 7.23
CA LYS A 74 20.61 -6.72 7.82
C LYS A 74 21.54 -7.28 6.75
N GLU A 75 21.01 -7.97 5.73
CA GLU A 75 21.82 -8.49 4.62
C GLU A 75 22.48 -7.37 3.80
N LEU A 76 21.80 -6.23 3.65
CA LEU A 76 22.30 -5.08 2.91
C LEU A 76 23.23 -4.16 3.74
N GLY A 77 23.42 -4.46 5.03
CA GLY A 77 24.23 -3.63 5.93
C GLY A 77 23.65 -2.25 6.22
N LEU A 78 22.31 -2.14 6.17
CA LEU A 78 21.54 -0.92 6.44
C LEU A 78 20.94 -0.93 7.85
#